data_AF-A0A9X3T077-F1
#
_entry.id   AF-A0A9X3T077-F1
#
_cell.length_a   1.000
_cell.length_b   1.000
_cell.length_c   1.000
_cell.angle_alpha   90.00
_cell.angle_beta   90.00
_cell.angle_gamma   90.00
#
_symmetry.space_group_name_H-M   'P 1'
#
loop_
_entity.id
_entity.type
_entity.pdbx_description
1 polymer ?
#
loop_
_entity_poly.entity_id
_entity_poly.type
_entity_poly.pdbx_seq_one_letter_code
_entity_poly.pdbx_strand_id
1 'polypeptide(L)'
;HLGVLTAQGRLLEAQRLDQRTTFDIEMLETTGVCKGIENYSRYLSGRGPGQPPPTLFEYLPDNALLVVDESHVTVPQIGGMYRGDLSRKTVLAEHG
;
A
#
# COMPACT_ATOMS: atom_id res chain seq x y z
N HIS A 1 -5.90 12.42 8.85
CA HIS A 1 -6.24 12.74 7.45
C HIS A 1 -7.63 13.31 7.28
N LEU A 2 -8.68 12.75 7.88
CA LEU A 2 -10.05 13.31 7.80
C LEU A 2 -10.10 14.81 8.15
N GLY A 3 -9.57 15.21 9.31
CA GLY A 3 -9.52 16.64 9.69
C GLY A 3 -8.75 17.54 8.73
N VAL A 4 -7.76 17.01 8.00
CA VAL A 4 -7.02 17.75 6.96
C VAL A 4 -7.90 17.96 5.72
N LEU A 5 -8.60 16.91 5.28
CA LEU A 5 -9.52 17.00 4.14
C LEU A 5 -10.70 17.95 4.44
N THR A 6 -11.26 17.86 5.65
CA THR A 6 -12.32 18.78 6.10
C THR A 6 -11.82 20.22 6.14
N ALA A 7 -10.63 20.47 6.69
CA ALA A 7 -10.04 21.81 6.73
C ALA A 7 -9.73 22.38 5.33
N GLN A 8 -9.48 21.52 4.35
CA GLN A 8 -9.27 21.88 2.94
C GLN A 8 -10.59 22.03 2.14
N GLY A 9 -11.76 21.86 2.77
CA GLY A 9 -13.06 21.92 2.09
C GLY A 9 -13.37 20.71 1.22
N ARG A 10 -12.58 19.63 1.31
CA ARG A 10 -12.70 18.40 0.52
C ARG A 10 -13.67 17.41 1.18
N LEU A 11 -14.92 17.85 1.34
CA LEU A 11 -15.92 17.16 2.16
C LEU A 11 -16.35 15.81 1.56
N LEU A 12 -16.42 15.70 0.23
CA LEU A 12 -16.80 14.46 -0.44
C LEU A 12 -15.73 13.38 -0.25
N GLU A 13 -14.46 13.74 -0.40
CA GLU A 13 -13.35 12.81 -0.19
C GLU A 13 -13.20 12.43 1.28
N ALA A 14 -13.43 13.37 2.20
CA ALA A 14 -13.50 13.05 3.63
C ALA A 14 -14.60 12.02 3.92
N GLN A 15 -15.81 12.21 3.37
CA GLN A 15 -16.91 11.27 3.54
C GLN A 15 -16.61 9.90 2.93
N ARG A 16 -16.05 9.85 1.71
CA ARG A 16 -15.68 8.58 1.06
C ARG A 16 -14.65 7.81 1.87
N LEU A 17 -13.61 8.51 2.34
CA LEU A 17 -12.55 7.89 3.16
C LEU A 17 -13.12 7.33 4.47
N ASP A 18 -13.98 8.09 5.14
CA ASP A 18 -14.59 7.71 6.41
C ASP A 18 -15.48 6.46 6.26
N GLN A 19 -16.40 6.48 5.29
CA GLN A 19 -17.30 5.35 5.01
C GLN A 19 -16.54 4.08 4.66
N ARG A 20 -15.54 4.19 3.77
CA ARG A 20 -14.77 3.04 3.32
C ARG A 20 -13.91 2.45 4.44
N THR A 21 -13.22 3.30 5.20
CA THR A 21 -12.34 2.83 6.28
C THR A 21 -13.16 2.18 7.40
N THR A 22 -14.31 2.75 7.74
CA THR A 22 -15.20 2.19 8.77
C THR A 22 -15.71 0.80 8.37
N PHE A 23 -16.21 0.66 7.13
CA PHE A 23 -16.66 -0.64 6.63
C PHE A 23 -15.55 -1.68 6.59
N ASP A 24 -14.34 -1.29 6.14
CA ASP A 24 -13.19 -2.20 6.11
C ASP A 24 -12.82 -2.68 7.52
N ILE A 25 -12.85 -1.80 8.53
CA ILE A 25 -12.57 -2.16 9.92
C ILE A 25 -13.64 -3.14 10.44
N GLU A 26 -14.92 -2.88 10.22
CA GLU A 26 -16.00 -3.81 10.61
C GLU A 26 -15.82 -5.19 9.98
N MET A 27 -15.42 -5.24 8.69
CA MET A 27 -15.14 -6.49 7.98
C MET A 27 -13.92 -7.22 8.57
N LEU A 28 -12.87 -6.49 8.92
CA LEU A 28 -11.68 -7.05 9.57
C LEU A 28 -12.00 -7.63 10.95
N GLU A 29 -12.79 -6.93 11.76
CA GLU A 29 -13.22 -7.41 13.09
C GLU A 29 -14.14 -8.64 12.99
N THR A 30 -15.03 -8.67 12.00
CA THR A 30 -16.04 -9.73 11.88
C THR A 30 -15.50 -10.99 11.17
N THR A 31 -14.71 -10.81 10.12
CA THR A 31 -14.30 -11.91 9.22
C THR A 31 -12.79 -12.14 9.17
N GLY A 32 -12.00 -11.24 9.75
CA GLY A 32 -10.54 -11.26 9.66
C GLY A 32 -9.97 -10.75 8.33
N VAL A 33 -10.82 -10.41 7.35
CA VAL A 33 -10.39 -9.92 6.03
C VAL A 33 -11.29 -8.82 5.50
N CYS A 34 -10.76 -7.94 4.64
CA CYS A 34 -11.56 -6.96 3.89
C CYS A 34 -11.07 -6.86 2.44
N LYS A 35 -11.85 -6.19 1.60
CA LYS A 35 -11.45 -5.94 0.21
C LYS A 35 -10.36 -4.88 0.18
N GLY A 36 -9.20 -5.21 -0.40
CA GLY A 36 -8.08 -4.28 -0.45
C GLY A 36 -7.28 -4.26 0.86
N ILE A 37 -7.27 -5.37 1.61
CA ILE A 37 -6.56 -5.51 2.89
C ILE A 37 -5.07 -5.15 2.79
N GLU A 38 -4.46 -5.28 1.61
CA GLU A 38 -3.07 -4.89 1.34
C GLU A 38 -2.80 -3.39 1.59
N ASN A 39 -3.83 -2.55 1.54
CA ASN A 39 -3.70 -1.12 1.88
C ASN A 39 -3.46 -0.89 3.39
N TYR A 40 -3.76 -1.88 4.22
CA TYR A 40 -3.48 -1.90 5.66
C TYR A 40 -2.20 -2.68 6.01
N SER A 41 -1.46 -3.16 5.01
CA SER A 41 -0.25 -3.99 5.17
C SER A 41 0.74 -3.45 6.20
N ARG A 42 0.98 -2.13 6.23
CA ARG A 42 1.84 -1.49 7.22
C ARG A 42 1.42 -1.82 8.66
N TYR A 43 0.13 -1.70 8.96
CA TYR A 43 -0.40 -1.96 10.30
C TYR A 43 -0.40 -3.45 10.62
N LEU A 44 -0.76 -4.28 9.64
CA LEU A 44 -0.81 -5.74 9.80
C LEU A 44 0.57 -6.39 9.97
N SER A 45 1.62 -5.77 9.42
CA SER A 45 3.01 -6.25 9.52
C SER A 45 3.83 -5.56 10.62
N GLY A 46 3.23 -4.65 11.40
CA GLY A 46 3.91 -3.93 12.48
C GLY A 46 5.00 -2.96 12.01
N ARG A 47 4.97 -2.53 10.75
CA ARG A 47 6.00 -1.67 10.15
C ARG A 47 5.74 -0.19 10.45
N GLY A 48 6.81 0.58 10.61
CA GLY A 48 6.74 2.04 10.76
C GLY A 48 6.40 2.76 9.44
N PRO A 49 5.93 4.02 9.48
CA PRO A 49 5.78 4.84 8.27
C PRO A 49 7.09 4.93 7.48
N GLY A 50 7.03 4.72 6.16
CA GLY A 50 8.20 4.76 5.28
C GLY A 50 9.09 3.51 5.32
N GLN A 51 8.86 2.58 6.26
CA GLN A 51 9.58 1.31 6.24
C GLN A 51 9.13 0.45 5.04
N PRO A 52 10.05 -0.32 4.44
CA PRO A 52 9.70 -1.20 3.33
C PRO A 52 8.70 -2.26 3.80
N PRO A 53 7.72 -2.62 2.95
CA PRO A 53 6.81 -3.71 3.24
C PRO A 53 7.58 -5.05 3.23
N PRO A 54 7.05 -6.09 3.90
CA PRO A 54 7.57 -7.43 3.72
C PRO A 54 7.47 -7.85 2.25
N THR A 55 8.50 -8.52 1.75
CA THR A 55 8.56 -9.04 0.38
C THR A 55 8.97 -10.51 0.39
N LEU A 56 8.94 -11.14 -0.78
CA LEU A 56 9.42 -12.53 -0.94
C LEU A 56 10.84 -12.74 -0.38
N PHE A 57 11.70 -11.72 -0.43
CA PHE A 57 13.08 -11.82 0.04
C PHE A 57 13.20 -12.11 1.54
N GLU A 58 12.18 -11.80 2.35
CA GLU A 58 12.19 -12.13 3.79
C GLU A 58 11.96 -13.61 4.08
N TYR A 59 11.50 -14.38 3.09
CA TYR A 59 11.26 -15.82 3.19
C TYR A 59 12.40 -16.66 2.60
N LEU A 60 13.37 -16.01 1.94
CA LEU A 60 14.52 -16.68 1.34
C LEU A 60 15.65 -16.78 2.36
N PRO A 61 16.46 -17.87 2.32
CA PRO A 61 17.72 -17.90 3.05
C PRO A 61 18.64 -16.76 2.64
N ASP A 62 19.45 -16.25 3.57
CA ASP A 62 20.42 -15.17 3.29
C ASP A 62 21.43 -15.54 2.19
N ASN A 63 21.67 -16.83 1.97
CA ASN A 63 22.56 -17.37 0.95
C ASN A 63 21.85 -17.85 -0.32
N ALA A 64 20.59 -17.43 -0.54
CA ALA A 64 19.85 -17.77 -1.75
C ALA A 64 20.54 -17.21 -3.01
N LEU A 65 20.54 -18.00 -4.09
CA LEU A 65 20.97 -17.55 -5.41
C LEU A 65 19.80 -16.87 -6.14
N LEU A 66 19.98 -15.60 -6.51
CA LEU A 66 19.04 -14.88 -7.37
C LEU A 66 19.54 -14.90 -8.82
N VAL A 67 18.73 -15.43 -9.73
CA VAL A 67 18.98 -15.35 -11.17
C VAL A 67 18.02 -14.32 -11.77
N VAL A 68 18.57 -13.33 -12.46
CA VAL A 68 17.79 -12.29 -13.15
C VAL A 68 17.89 -12.55 -14.65
N ASP A 69 16.84 -13.12 -15.22
CA ASP A 69 16.74 -13.29 -16.66
C ASP A 69 16.54 -11.94 -17.35
N GLU A 70 17.07 -11.82 -18.57
CA GLU A 70 17.05 -10.60 -19.38
C GLU A 70 17.42 -9.33 -18.58
N SER A 71 18.52 -9.39 -17.84
CA SER A 71 18.93 -8.33 -16.89
C SER A 71 18.97 -6.92 -17.48
N HIS A 72 19.30 -6.80 -18.77
CA HIS A 72 19.31 -5.52 -19.49
C HIS A 72 17.93 -4.84 -19.58
N VAL A 73 16.84 -5.62 -19.42
CA VAL A 73 15.45 -5.13 -19.32
C VAL A 73 14.97 -5.16 -17.86
N THR A 74 15.19 -6.28 -17.16
CA THR A 74 14.62 -6.53 -15.83
C THR A 74 15.20 -5.58 -14.77
N VAL A 75 16.48 -5.25 -14.81
CA VAL A 75 17.11 -4.35 -13.83
C VAL A 75 16.55 -2.92 -13.93
N PRO A 76 16.49 -2.29 -15.13
CA PRO A 76 15.79 -1.01 -15.29
C PRO A 76 14.31 -1.05 -14.85
N GLN A 77 13.60 -2.14 -15.14
CA GLN A 77 12.20 -2.30 -14.75
C GLN A 77 12.02 -2.25 -13.23
N ILE A 78 12.81 -3.03 -12.48
CA ILE A 78 12.80 -3.03 -11.00
C ILE A 78 13.08 -1.62 -10.46
N GLY A 79 14.06 -0.91 -11.04
CA GLY A 79 14.40 0.47 -10.67
C GLY A 79 13.28 1.49 -10.91
N GLY A 80 12.29 1.16 -11.75
CA GLY A 80 11.11 1.98 -12.04
C GLY A 80 9.88 1.64 -11.18
N MET A 81 9.81 0.44 -10.60
CA MET A 81 8.59 -0.08 -9.96
C MET A 81 8.08 0.82 -8.84
N TYR A 82 8.95 1.26 -7.92
CA TYR A 82 8.57 2.12 -6.80
C TYR A 82 7.91 3.42 -7.26
N ARG A 83 8.52 4.10 -8.25
CA ARG A 83 8.01 5.38 -8.77
C ARG A 83 6.67 5.20 -9.48
N GLY A 84 6.50 4.12 -10.24
CA GLY A 84 5.26 3.79 -10.91
C GLY A 84 4.12 3.49 -9.93
N ASP A 85 4.38 2.68 -8.89
CA ASP A 85 3.39 2.39 -7.85
C ASP A 85 3.03 3.63 -7.03
N LEU A 86 4.03 4.43 -6.65
CA LEU A 86 3.82 5.68 -5.92
C LEU A 86 2.94 6.65 -6.71
N SER A 87 3.20 6.86 -8.00
CA SER A 87 2.40 7.76 -8.85
C SER A 87 0.94 7.33 -8.88
N ARG A 88 0.67 6.04 -9.12
CA ARG A 88 -0.70 5.50 -9.18
C ARG A 88 -1.42 5.57 -7.82
N LYS A 89 -0.73 5.27 -6.71
CA LYS A 89 -1.30 5.38 -5.36
C LYS A 89 -1.56 6.82 -4.92
N THR A 90 -0.71 7.76 -5.34
CA THR A 90 -0.91 9.19 -5.05
C THR A 90 -2.20 9.70 -5.68
N VAL A 91 -2.45 9.37 -6.96
CA VAL A 91 -3.70 9.73 -7.64
C VAL A 91 -4.91 9.13 -6.94
N LEU A 92 -4.84 7.87 -6.49
CA LEU A 92 -5.93 7.25 -5.74
C LEU A 92 -6.17 7.98 -4.39
N ALA A 93 -5.11 8.34 -3.67
CA ALA A 93 -5.23 9.07 -2.41
C ALA A 93 -5.81 10.49 -2.61
N GLU A 94 -5.52 11.10 -3.75
CA GLU A 94 -6.01 12.44 -4.08
C GLU A 94 -7.43 12.43 -4.65
N HIS A 95 -7.87 11.38 -5.34
CA HIS A 95 -9.11 11.44 -6.12
C HIS A 95 -10.05 10.22 -6.00
N GLY A 96 -9.61 9.12 -5.39
CA GLY A 96 -10.41 7.91 -5.18
C GLY A 96 -11.25 7.97 -3.93
#